data_AF-B9LP57-F1
#
_entry.id   AF-B9LP57-F1
#
_cell.length_a   1.000
_cell.length_b   1.000
_cell.length_c   1.000
_cell.angle_alpha   90.00
_cell.angle_beta   90.00
_cell.angle_gamma   90.00
#
_symmetry.space_group_name_H-M   'P 1'
#
loop_
_entity.id
_entity.type
_entity.pdbx_description
1 polymer ?
#
loop_
_entity_poly.entity_id
_entity_poly.type
_entity_poly.pdbx_seq_one_letter_code
_entity_poly.pdbx_strand_id
1 'polypeptide(L)'
;MRTDTTARDVMHREFLGVSESDPLRDAAALLVDEGTNCLVVLRGGEPVGRLSWRDALGALLDAGAGDEHDLTVESVMGPPLPTVTPDDALAVVEERLIAEGVDRVVAVEDGEALGVVTASDVLAVGAPRTGNGAHDPLSDEGATGDPRRGDAAMMGSDGGVDPAVEASSTDTSGSRTQGVCESCGALVPDLVTANGQAVCPECREV
;
A
#
# COMPACT_ATOMS: atom_id res chain seq x y z
N MET A 1 1.16 19.45 -20.97
CA MET A 1 1.77 18.29 -20.30
C MET A 1 3.20 18.21 -20.83
N ARG A 2 4.22 18.12 -19.98
CA ARG A 2 5.60 17.95 -20.49
C ARG A 2 5.67 16.58 -21.16
N THR A 3 5.66 16.57 -22.49
CA THR A 3 5.69 15.36 -23.30
C THR A 3 7.05 14.67 -23.32
N ASP A 4 8.06 15.30 -22.71
CA ASP A 4 9.46 14.86 -22.77
C ASP A 4 9.96 14.25 -21.45
N THR A 5 9.09 14.04 -20.45
CA THR A 5 9.50 13.38 -19.21
C THR A 5 9.74 11.90 -19.46
N THR A 6 10.92 11.41 -19.10
CA THR A 6 11.29 9.99 -19.22
C THR A 6 11.32 9.30 -17.85
N ALA A 7 11.47 7.98 -17.85
CA ALA A 7 11.69 7.22 -16.62
C ALA A 7 12.91 7.74 -15.83
N ARG A 8 14.00 8.12 -16.52
CA ARG A 8 15.23 8.67 -15.91
C ARG A 8 15.00 9.95 -15.13
N ASP A 9 14.00 10.75 -15.51
CA ASP A 9 13.67 12.01 -14.84
C ASP A 9 12.94 11.81 -13.50
N VAL A 10 12.30 10.65 -13.31
CA VAL A 10 11.43 10.37 -12.16
C VAL A 10 11.91 9.20 -11.30
N MET A 11 12.80 8.34 -11.83
CA MET A 11 13.27 7.16 -11.12
C MET A 11 14.15 7.50 -9.92
N HIS A 12 14.05 6.68 -8.88
CA HIS A 12 14.98 6.67 -7.77
C HIS A 12 16.12 5.70 -8.07
N ARG A 13 17.36 6.22 -8.07
CA ARG A 13 18.57 5.41 -8.29
C ARG A 13 18.96 4.60 -7.05
N GLU A 14 18.57 5.09 -5.89
CA GLU A 14 18.71 4.37 -4.62
C GLU A 14 17.41 3.57 -4.43
N PHE A 15 17.52 2.26 -4.59
CA PHE A 15 16.41 1.34 -4.36
C PHE A 15 16.89 0.18 -3.49
N LEU A 16 15.93 -0.44 -2.80
CA LEU A 16 16.22 -1.54 -1.88
C LEU A 16 16.22 -2.86 -2.65
N GLY A 17 17.42 -3.40 -2.81
CA GLY A 17 17.68 -4.69 -3.42
C GLY A 17 18.11 -5.72 -2.39
N VAL A 18 17.71 -6.98 -2.59
CA VAL A 18 18.17 -8.15 -1.80
C VAL A 18 18.65 -9.25 -2.73
N SER A 19 19.55 -10.11 -2.27
CA SER A 19 19.95 -11.31 -2.98
C SER A 19 18.89 -12.41 -2.82
N GLU A 20 18.73 -13.26 -3.82
CA GLU A 20 17.91 -14.47 -3.71
C GLU A 20 18.37 -15.40 -2.57
N SER A 21 19.66 -15.35 -2.22
CA SER A 21 20.26 -16.15 -1.14
C SER A 21 20.10 -15.53 0.25
N ASP A 22 19.57 -14.31 0.36
CA ASP A 22 19.44 -13.64 1.65
C ASP A 22 18.40 -14.36 2.53
N PRO A 23 18.60 -14.36 3.88
CA PRO A 23 17.59 -14.87 4.79
C PRO A 23 16.30 -14.07 4.68
N LEU A 24 15.16 -14.77 4.60
CA LEU A 24 13.85 -14.14 4.47
C LEU A 24 13.57 -13.17 5.63
N ARG A 25 14.04 -13.51 6.84
CA ARG A 25 13.87 -12.69 8.04
C ARG A 25 14.54 -11.33 7.93
N ASP A 26 15.74 -11.29 7.35
CA ASP A 26 16.49 -10.05 7.20
C ASP A 26 15.85 -9.18 6.11
N ALA A 27 15.40 -9.79 5.01
CA ALA A 27 14.64 -9.10 3.98
C ALA A 27 13.27 -8.58 4.51
N ALA A 28 12.61 -9.34 5.37
CA ALA A 28 11.37 -8.92 6.03
C ALA A 28 11.59 -7.77 7.01
N ALA A 29 12.69 -7.79 7.77
CA ALA A 29 13.08 -6.66 8.61
C ALA A 29 13.33 -5.40 7.77
N LEU A 30 14.04 -5.54 6.64
CA LEU A 30 14.30 -4.43 5.72
C LEU A 30 13.01 -3.81 5.16
N LEU A 31 12.01 -4.62 4.80
CA LEU A 31 10.68 -4.13 4.38
C LEU A 31 10.03 -3.26 5.46
N VAL A 32 10.14 -3.65 6.74
CA VAL A 32 9.54 -2.94 7.87
C VAL A 32 10.32 -1.67 8.21
N ASP A 33 11.64 -1.77 8.33
CA ASP A 33 12.52 -0.68 8.76
C ASP A 33 12.50 0.48 7.77
N GLU A 34 12.47 0.17 6.47
CA GLU A 34 12.44 1.16 5.39
C GLU A 34 11.01 1.58 4.99
N GLY A 35 9.99 0.92 5.56
CA GLY A 35 8.58 1.22 5.25
C GLY A 35 8.19 0.98 3.78
N THR A 36 8.90 0.09 3.07
CA THR A 36 8.58 -0.29 1.69
C THR A 36 7.74 -1.57 1.65
N ASN A 37 6.83 -1.68 0.69
CA ASN A 37 5.99 -2.86 0.52
C ASN A 37 6.61 -3.94 -0.40
N CYS A 38 7.76 -3.65 -1.02
CA CYS A 38 8.38 -4.49 -2.04
C CYS A 38 9.89 -4.23 -2.14
N LEU A 39 10.66 -5.30 -2.30
CA LEU A 39 12.10 -5.32 -2.56
C LEU A 39 12.37 -5.90 -3.95
N VAL A 40 13.40 -5.38 -4.62
CA VAL A 40 13.89 -5.95 -5.89
C VAL A 40 14.84 -7.09 -5.55
N VAL A 41 14.58 -8.29 -6.08
CA VAL A 41 15.49 -9.42 -5.88
C VAL A 41 16.49 -9.43 -7.01
N LEU A 42 17.77 -9.40 -6.66
CA LEU A 42 18.89 -9.27 -7.59
C LEU A 42 19.77 -10.52 -7.59
N ARG A 43 20.25 -10.89 -8.77
CA ARG A 43 21.39 -11.78 -8.95
C ARG A 43 22.54 -10.96 -9.52
N GLY A 44 23.41 -10.47 -8.64
CA GLY A 44 24.38 -9.44 -9.01
C GLY A 44 23.65 -8.12 -9.29
N GLY A 45 23.70 -7.63 -10.53
CA GLY A 45 22.96 -6.44 -10.98
C GLY A 45 21.61 -6.73 -11.65
N GLU A 46 21.31 -7.99 -11.96
CA GLU A 46 20.13 -8.37 -12.75
C GLU A 46 18.89 -8.55 -11.86
N PRO A 47 17.74 -7.92 -12.16
CA PRO A 47 16.50 -8.11 -11.42
C PRO A 47 15.85 -9.44 -11.79
N VAL A 48 16.01 -10.42 -10.91
CA VAL A 48 15.51 -11.80 -11.11
C VAL A 48 14.15 -12.05 -10.46
N GLY A 49 13.72 -11.20 -9.54
CA GLY A 49 12.48 -11.40 -8.81
C GLY A 49 12.03 -10.18 -8.02
N ARG A 50 10.96 -10.36 -7.26
CA ARG A 50 10.49 -9.38 -6.28
C ARG A 50 10.07 -10.06 -5.01
N LEU A 51 10.27 -9.40 -3.87
CA LEU A 51 9.74 -9.86 -2.59
C LEU A 51 8.75 -8.82 -2.07
N SER A 52 7.47 -9.17 -1.98
CA SER A 52 6.47 -8.30 -1.37
C SER A 52 6.33 -8.57 0.12
N TRP A 53 5.91 -7.56 0.88
CA TRP A 53 5.58 -7.71 2.29
C TRP A 53 4.52 -8.78 2.56
N ARG A 54 3.57 -8.98 1.63
CA ARG A 54 2.53 -10.02 1.75
C ARG A 54 3.13 -11.42 1.60
N ASP A 55 4.01 -11.60 0.63
CA ASP A 55 4.64 -12.91 0.38
C ASP A 55 5.58 -13.26 1.54
N ALA A 56 6.39 -12.29 1.99
CA ALA A 56 7.27 -12.45 3.14
C ALA A 56 6.48 -12.75 4.43
N LEU A 57 5.43 -11.97 4.73
CA LEU A 57 4.59 -12.20 5.90
C LEU A 57 3.85 -13.54 5.82
N GLY A 58 3.30 -13.88 4.66
CA GLY A 58 2.61 -15.15 4.43
C GLY A 58 3.54 -16.33 4.70
N ALA A 59 4.72 -16.33 4.11
CA ALA A 59 5.72 -17.37 4.31
C ALA A 59 6.17 -17.49 5.78
N LEU A 60 6.34 -16.37 6.50
CA LEU A 60 6.70 -16.38 7.92
C LEU A 60 5.56 -16.88 8.82
N LEU A 61 4.30 -16.65 8.45
CA LEU A 61 3.13 -17.16 9.18
C LEU A 61 2.88 -18.66 8.92
N ASP A 62 3.20 -19.12 7.71
CA ASP A 62 3.09 -20.52 7.31
C ASP A 62 4.25 -21.38 7.84
N ALA A 63 5.40 -20.74 8.15
CA ALA A 63 6.54 -21.40 8.75
C ALA A 63 6.19 -21.96 10.14
N GLY A 64 6.47 -23.25 10.35
CA GLY A 64 6.39 -23.87 11.67
C GLY A 64 7.39 -23.26 12.65
N ALA A 65 7.11 -23.37 13.95
CA ALA A 65 8.04 -22.92 14.99
C ALA A 65 9.38 -23.68 14.86
N GLY A 66 10.43 -22.97 14.39
CA GLY A 66 11.78 -23.49 14.21
C GLY A 66 12.30 -23.50 12.77
N ASP A 67 11.42 -23.39 11.76
CA ASP A 67 11.81 -23.43 10.34
C ASP A 67 12.03 -22.04 9.73
N GLU A 68 11.75 -20.97 10.47
CA GLU A 68 11.87 -19.57 10.01
C GLU A 68 13.30 -19.16 9.62
N HIS A 69 14.31 -19.87 10.15
CA HIS A 69 15.72 -19.57 9.92
C HIS A 69 16.28 -20.15 8.62
N ASP A 70 15.59 -21.11 8.01
CA ASP A 70 16.03 -21.78 6.79
C ASP A 70 15.38 -21.20 5.52
N LEU A 71 14.41 -20.29 5.68
CA LEU A 71 13.75 -19.63 4.56
C LEU A 71 14.66 -18.57 3.93
N THR A 72 14.83 -18.67 2.61
CA THR A 72 15.54 -17.70 1.79
C THR A 72 14.56 -16.91 0.93
N VAL A 73 15.01 -15.74 0.47
CA VAL A 73 14.26 -14.92 -0.50
C VAL A 73 13.88 -15.72 -1.76
N GLU A 74 14.78 -16.55 -2.29
CA GLU A 74 14.54 -17.39 -3.48
C GLU A 74 13.30 -18.27 -3.34
N SER A 75 13.07 -18.83 -2.15
CA SER A 75 11.97 -19.76 -1.89
C SER A 75 10.59 -19.09 -1.87
N VAL A 76 10.54 -17.77 -1.70
CA VAL A 76 9.30 -17.00 -1.50
C VAL A 76 9.07 -15.95 -2.60
N MET A 77 10.13 -15.50 -3.28
CA MET A 77 10.04 -14.41 -4.24
C MET A 77 9.04 -14.70 -5.36
N GLY A 78 8.34 -13.64 -5.78
CA GLY A 78 7.53 -13.64 -6.98
C GLY A 78 8.35 -13.36 -8.24
N PRO A 79 7.71 -13.40 -9.42
CA PRO A 79 8.36 -13.07 -10.68
C PRO A 79 8.89 -11.63 -10.65
N PRO A 80 9.91 -11.31 -11.48
CA PRO A 80 10.50 -9.98 -11.53
C PRO A 80 9.44 -8.90 -11.81
N LEU A 81 9.72 -7.69 -11.34
CA LEU A 81 8.90 -6.52 -11.67
C LEU A 81 8.99 -6.23 -13.18
N PRO A 82 7.94 -5.63 -13.78
CA PRO A 82 8.02 -5.14 -15.15
C PRO A 82 9.19 -4.17 -15.30
N THR A 83 9.89 -4.27 -16.42
CA THR A 83 11.06 -3.45 -16.71
C THR A 83 10.78 -2.40 -17.78
N VAL A 84 11.49 -1.29 -17.68
CA VAL A 84 11.49 -0.18 -18.64
C VAL A 84 12.93 0.24 -18.90
N THR A 85 13.20 0.93 -20.01
CA THR A 85 14.48 1.60 -20.21
C THR A 85 14.45 2.97 -19.53
N PRO A 86 15.58 3.51 -19.06
CA PRO A 86 15.60 4.85 -18.46
C PRO A 86 15.12 5.95 -19.42
N ASP A 87 15.28 5.75 -20.72
CA ASP A 87 14.94 6.74 -21.74
C ASP A 87 13.50 6.57 -22.26
N ASP A 88 12.76 5.57 -21.77
CA ASP A 88 11.34 5.40 -22.08
C ASP A 88 10.53 6.60 -21.58
N ALA A 89 9.58 7.03 -22.41
CA ALA A 89 8.65 8.10 -22.04
C ALA A 89 7.78 7.68 -20.85
N LEU A 90 7.43 8.64 -19.99
CA LEU A 90 6.60 8.38 -18.81
C LEU A 90 5.27 7.66 -19.13
N ALA A 91 4.69 7.90 -20.30
CA ALA A 91 3.49 7.20 -20.76
C ALA A 91 3.67 5.68 -20.91
N VAL A 92 4.88 5.23 -21.27
CA VAL A 92 5.21 3.79 -21.34
C VAL A 92 5.28 3.21 -19.94
N VAL A 93 5.84 3.95 -18.98
CA VAL A 93 5.87 3.56 -17.56
C VAL A 93 4.44 3.42 -17.02
N GLU A 94 3.59 4.42 -17.27
CA GLU A 94 2.16 4.40 -16.92
C GLU A 94 1.43 3.17 -17.47
N GLU A 95 1.60 2.90 -18.77
CA GLU A 95 1.01 1.75 -19.42
C GLU A 95 1.45 0.44 -18.76
N ARG A 96 2.74 0.29 -18.42
CA ARG A 96 3.27 -0.90 -17.75
C ARG A 96 2.69 -1.10 -16.35
N LEU A 97 2.64 -0.05 -15.54
CA LEU A 97 2.05 -0.10 -14.21
C LEU A 97 0.58 -0.58 -14.27
N ILE A 98 -0.19 -0.03 -15.21
CA ILE A 98 -1.62 -0.36 -15.37
C ILE A 98 -1.83 -1.77 -15.92
N ALA A 99 -1.13 -2.13 -17.00
CA ALA A 99 -1.33 -3.40 -17.69
C ALA A 99 -0.95 -4.60 -16.82
N GLU A 100 0.10 -4.46 -16.02
CA GLU A 100 0.61 -5.53 -15.14
C GLU A 100 -0.03 -5.48 -13.74
N GLY A 101 -0.79 -4.43 -13.43
CA GLY A 101 -1.44 -4.25 -12.12
C GLY A 101 -0.45 -4.12 -10.96
N VAL A 102 0.71 -3.50 -11.22
CA VAL A 102 1.78 -3.30 -10.23
C VAL A 102 1.93 -1.82 -9.88
N ASP A 103 2.49 -1.54 -8.71
CA ASP A 103 2.69 -0.17 -8.22
C ASP A 103 4.10 0.38 -8.51
N ARG A 104 4.99 -0.43 -9.11
CA ARG A 104 6.35 -0.03 -9.46
C ARG A 104 6.91 -0.81 -10.64
N VAL A 105 7.85 -0.20 -11.36
CA VAL A 105 8.67 -0.81 -12.40
C VAL A 105 10.16 -0.61 -12.11
N VAL A 106 11.00 -1.46 -12.69
CA VAL A 106 12.47 -1.34 -12.59
C VAL A 106 13.03 -0.78 -13.89
N ALA A 107 13.78 0.32 -13.80
CA ALA A 107 14.54 0.84 -14.93
C ALA A 107 15.80 -0.02 -15.11
N VAL A 108 15.95 -0.62 -16.29
CA VAL A 108 17.05 -1.54 -16.62
C VAL A 108 17.81 -1.05 -17.86
N GLU A 109 19.13 -1.06 -17.80
CA GLU A 109 20.04 -0.77 -18.91
C GLU A 109 21.16 -1.82 -18.90
N ASP A 110 21.50 -2.37 -20.07
CA ASP A 110 22.52 -3.43 -20.20
C ASP A 110 22.31 -4.66 -19.30
N GLY A 111 21.06 -4.93 -18.90
CA GLY A 111 20.69 -6.04 -18.01
C GLY A 111 20.81 -5.73 -16.52
N GLU A 112 21.25 -4.52 -16.15
CA GLU A 112 21.41 -4.10 -14.76
C GLU A 112 20.29 -3.17 -14.31
N ALA A 113 19.80 -3.36 -13.09
CA ALA A 113 18.83 -2.47 -12.48
C ALA A 113 19.48 -1.13 -12.10
N LEU A 114 19.01 -0.05 -12.73
CA LEU A 114 19.52 1.31 -12.51
C LEU A 114 18.67 2.14 -11.54
N GLY A 115 17.40 1.75 -11.35
CA GLY A 115 16.48 2.48 -10.50
C GLY A 115 15.08 1.90 -10.50
N VAL A 116 14.22 2.47 -9.66
CA VAL A 116 12.80 2.10 -9.55
C VAL A 116 11.94 3.34 -9.76
N VAL A 117 10.82 3.16 -10.47
CA VAL A 117 9.76 4.16 -10.60
C VAL A 117 8.50 3.60 -9.98
N THR A 118 7.88 4.33 -9.06
CA THR A 118 6.60 3.97 -8.46
C THR A 118 5.44 4.73 -9.11
N ALA A 119 4.23 4.22 -8.96
CA ALA A 119 3.01 4.92 -9.37
C ALA A 119 2.88 6.30 -8.69
N SER A 120 3.40 6.44 -7.47
CA SER A 120 3.41 7.73 -6.76
C SER A 120 4.33 8.75 -7.45
N ASP A 121 5.48 8.31 -7.96
CA ASP A 121 6.41 9.18 -8.70
C ASP A 121 5.78 9.70 -9.99
N VAL A 122 5.09 8.82 -10.71
CA VAL A 122 4.32 9.15 -11.92
C VAL A 122 3.24 10.19 -11.61
N LEU A 123 2.46 9.99 -10.55
CA LEU A 123 1.40 10.91 -10.14
C LEU A 123 1.94 12.28 -9.70
N ALA A 124 3.11 12.31 -9.05
CA ALA A 124 3.74 13.55 -8.57
C ALA A 124 4.14 14.50 -9.71
N VAL A 125 4.41 13.98 -10.91
CA VAL A 125 4.72 14.81 -12.10
C VAL A 125 3.48 15.49 -12.67
N GLY A 126 2.33 14.81 -12.62
CA GLY A 126 1.05 15.28 -13.18
C GLY A 126 0.26 16.21 -12.26
N ALA A 127 0.54 16.21 -10.95
CA ALA A 127 -0.20 17.01 -9.99
C ALA A 127 0.06 18.51 -10.21
N PRO A 128 -0.96 19.34 -10.54
CA PRO A 128 -0.80 20.78 -10.43
C PRO A 128 -0.45 21.08 -8.97
N ARG A 129 0.63 21.83 -8.74
CA ARG A 129 0.99 22.33 -7.41
C ARG A 129 -0.06 23.34 -6.96
N THR A 130 -1.22 22.88 -6.54
CA THR A 130 -2.22 23.69 -5.83
C THR A 130 -1.86 23.68 -4.36
N GLY A 131 -0.83 24.45 -4.00
CA GLY A 131 -0.35 24.48 -2.63
C GLY A 131 0.93 25.27 -2.47
N ASN A 132 0.81 26.59 -2.31
CA ASN A 132 1.80 27.37 -1.60
C ASN A 132 1.70 27.02 -0.10
N GLY A 133 2.23 25.85 0.26
CA GLY A 133 2.55 25.49 1.64
C GLY A 133 4.06 25.64 1.80
N ALA A 134 4.48 26.77 2.35
CA ALA A 134 5.86 27.03 2.70
C ALA A 134 6.37 25.96 3.67
N HIS A 135 7.30 25.13 3.21
CA HIS A 135 8.28 24.52 4.12
C HIS A 135 9.49 25.45 4.13
N ASP A 136 9.52 26.31 5.13
CA ASP A 136 10.67 27.13 5.51
C ASP A 136 11.67 26.18 6.22
N PRO A 137 12.90 25.98 5.72
CA PRO A 137 13.84 25.04 6.33
C PRO A 137 14.70 25.81 7.33
N LEU A 138 14.26 25.93 8.59
CA LEU A 138 15.12 26.43 9.66
C LEU A 138 14.89 25.75 11.01
N SER A 139 15.99 25.19 11.51
CA SER A 139 16.44 25.04 12.92
C SER A 139 15.78 23.99 13.83
N ASP A 140 16.56 22.94 14.05
CA ASP A 140 17.12 22.46 15.34
C ASP A 140 16.65 23.09 16.67
N GLU A 141 16.75 22.23 17.69
CA GLU A 141 16.74 22.42 19.15
C GLU A 141 15.42 22.21 19.91
N GLY A 142 15.46 21.20 20.79
CA GLY A 142 14.30 20.64 21.48
C GLY A 142 13.91 21.32 22.80
N ALA A 143 12.78 20.86 23.34
CA ALA A 143 12.53 20.75 24.78
C ALA A 143 11.20 20.02 25.01
N THR A 144 11.25 19.13 25.98
CA THR A 144 10.18 18.50 26.76
C THR A 144 8.86 19.28 26.91
N GLY A 145 7.73 18.57 26.86
CA GLY A 145 6.48 19.02 27.48
C GLY A 145 5.22 18.27 27.02
N ASP A 146 4.81 17.26 27.80
CA ASP A 146 3.41 16.78 27.84
C ASP A 146 2.49 17.94 28.28
N PRO A 147 1.32 18.12 27.65
CA PRO A 147 0.12 17.76 28.39
C PRO A 147 -0.99 17.12 27.53
N ARG A 148 -1.61 16.10 28.13
CA ARG A 148 -2.93 15.57 27.80
C ARG A 148 -4.06 16.62 27.89
N ARG A 149 -5.18 16.26 27.23
CA ARG A 149 -6.59 16.75 27.37
C ARG A 149 -6.87 18.00 26.53
N GLY A 150 -7.94 18.11 25.73
CA GLY A 150 -9.14 17.33 25.47
C GLY A 150 -10.16 18.26 24.77
N ASP A 151 -11.13 17.67 24.08
CA ASP A 151 -12.39 18.24 23.56
C ASP A 151 -12.42 19.18 22.33
N ALA A 152 -13.04 18.62 21.27
CA ALA A 152 -14.20 19.11 20.52
C ALA A 152 -14.11 20.37 19.61
N ALA A 153 -14.22 20.11 18.29
CA ALA A 153 -15.12 20.77 17.33
C ALA A 153 -14.97 19.99 15.98
N MET A 154 -15.91 19.18 15.48
CA MET A 154 -17.21 19.51 14.85
C MET A 154 -17.17 20.60 13.78
N MET A 155 -16.87 20.21 12.53
CA MET A 155 -17.34 20.79 11.26
C MET A 155 -17.33 19.60 10.26
N GLY A 156 -18.41 19.05 9.73
CA GLY A 156 -19.53 19.72 9.06
C GLY A 156 -19.30 19.63 7.54
N SER A 157 -19.69 18.53 6.90
CA SER A 157 -19.86 18.49 5.44
C SER A 157 -21.17 17.80 5.08
N ASP A 158 -22.15 18.62 4.74
CA ASP A 158 -23.41 18.22 4.14
C ASP A 158 -23.20 17.73 2.71
N GLY A 159 -23.85 16.60 2.40
CA GLY A 159 -24.83 16.58 1.32
C GLY A 159 -24.33 16.52 -0.12
N GLY A 160 -24.23 15.30 -0.64
CA GLY A 160 -24.20 15.01 -2.08
C GLY A 160 -24.44 13.53 -2.34
N VAL A 161 -25.70 13.09 -2.18
CA VAL A 161 -26.15 11.75 -2.57
C VAL A 161 -26.70 11.83 -4.00
N ASP A 162 -26.19 10.98 -4.89
CA ASP A 162 -26.85 10.64 -6.16
C ASP A 162 -27.47 9.24 -6.05
N PRO A 163 -28.60 8.99 -6.74
CA PRO A 163 -29.62 8.06 -6.27
C PRO A 163 -29.50 6.65 -6.86
N ALA A 164 -29.93 5.69 -6.04
CA ALA A 164 -30.59 4.43 -6.40
C ALA A 164 -30.06 3.67 -7.63
N VAL A 165 -29.15 2.72 -7.37
CA VAL A 165 -29.04 1.50 -8.16
C VAL A 165 -29.60 0.34 -7.34
N GLU A 166 -30.68 -0.24 -7.85
CA GLU A 166 -31.43 -1.33 -7.26
C GLU A 166 -30.55 -2.57 -7.10
N ALA A 167 -30.34 -2.98 -5.86
CA ALA A 167 -29.67 -4.23 -5.52
C ALA A 167 -30.58 -5.41 -5.89
N SER A 168 -30.25 -6.11 -6.97
CA SER A 168 -30.74 -7.46 -7.22
C SER A 168 -29.88 -8.44 -6.44
N SER A 169 -30.52 -9.11 -5.49
CA SER A 169 -30.00 -10.20 -4.68
C SER A 169 -29.49 -11.36 -5.54
N THR A 170 -28.21 -11.70 -5.40
CA THR A 170 -27.76 -13.10 -5.44
C THR A 170 -26.57 -13.26 -4.51
N ASP A 171 -26.79 -14.00 -3.43
CA ASP A 171 -25.76 -14.41 -2.47
C ASP A 171 -24.68 -15.26 -3.17
N THR A 172 -23.40 -15.06 -2.81
CA THR A 172 -22.41 -16.11 -2.46
C THR A 172 -21.02 -15.48 -2.29
N SER A 173 -20.70 -15.03 -1.07
CA SER A 173 -19.38 -15.14 -0.42
C SER A 173 -19.32 -14.27 0.84
N GLY A 174 -19.73 -14.85 1.96
CA GLY A 174 -19.02 -14.82 3.25
C GLY A 174 -18.54 -13.51 3.90
N SER A 175 -18.90 -12.33 3.40
CA SER A 175 -18.75 -11.10 4.15
C SER A 175 -19.78 -11.11 5.27
N ARG A 176 -19.38 -11.59 6.46
CA ARG A 176 -20.15 -11.37 7.69
C ARG A 176 -20.11 -9.87 7.97
N THR A 177 -20.97 -9.11 7.31
CA THR A 177 -21.22 -7.71 7.65
C THR A 177 -21.90 -7.68 9.02
N GLN A 178 -21.09 -7.76 10.08
CA GLN A 178 -21.58 -7.46 11.42
C GLN A 178 -21.90 -5.97 11.45
N GLY A 179 -23.13 -5.64 11.84
CA GLY A 179 -23.55 -4.25 11.99
C GLY A 179 -23.51 -3.81 13.45
N VAL A 180 -23.62 -2.51 13.68
CA VAL A 180 -23.68 -1.94 15.04
C VAL A 180 -25.14 -1.73 15.42
N CYS A 181 -25.53 -2.20 16.61
CA CYS A 181 -26.84 -1.91 17.18
C CYS A 181 -26.94 -0.42 17.53
N GLU A 182 -27.95 0.27 17.01
CA GLU A 182 -28.15 1.71 17.22
C GLU A 182 -28.68 2.06 18.62
N SER A 183 -29.08 1.06 19.42
CA SER A 183 -29.57 1.24 20.79
C SER A 183 -28.46 1.06 21.84
N CYS A 184 -27.63 0.02 21.72
CA CYS A 184 -26.59 -0.29 22.72
C CYS A 184 -25.15 -0.13 22.21
N GLY A 185 -24.95 0.11 20.91
CA GLY A 185 -23.63 0.23 20.29
C GLY A 185 -22.87 -1.08 20.13
N ALA A 186 -23.48 -2.23 20.44
CA ALA A 186 -22.82 -3.53 20.30
C ALA A 186 -22.70 -3.95 18.82
N LEU A 187 -21.56 -4.52 18.46
CA LEU A 187 -21.32 -5.09 17.14
C LEU A 187 -21.92 -6.51 17.08
N VAL A 188 -22.96 -6.70 16.28
CA VAL A 188 -23.72 -7.95 16.20
C VAL A 188 -23.96 -8.39 14.75
N PRO A 189 -23.92 -9.70 14.46
CA PRO A 189 -24.15 -10.22 13.11
C PRO A 189 -25.62 -10.12 12.66
N ASP A 190 -26.55 -10.24 13.61
CA ASP A 190 -27.98 -10.34 13.35
C ASP A 190 -28.71 -9.11 13.90
N LEU A 191 -28.79 -8.06 13.08
CA LEU A 191 -29.60 -6.88 13.36
C LEU A 191 -30.99 -7.05 12.76
N VAL A 192 -31.98 -6.55 13.48
CA VAL A 192 -33.36 -6.47 13.02
C VAL A 192 -33.82 -5.02 13.07
N THR A 193 -34.64 -4.63 12.10
CA THR A 193 -35.21 -3.28 12.08
C THR A 193 -36.37 -3.18 13.06
N ALA A 194 -36.26 -2.32 14.07
CA ALA A 194 -37.35 -1.96 14.97
C ALA A 194 -37.46 -0.42 15.03
N ASN A 195 -38.65 0.13 14.82
CA ASN A 195 -38.89 1.59 14.78
C ASN A 195 -37.98 2.36 13.79
N GLY A 196 -37.57 1.73 12.68
CA GLY A 196 -36.66 2.32 11.70
C GLY A 196 -35.19 2.31 12.12
N GLN A 197 -34.87 1.71 13.26
CA GLN A 197 -33.50 1.56 13.76
C GLN A 197 -33.01 0.11 13.66
N ALA A 198 -31.72 -0.09 13.41
CA ALA A 198 -31.10 -1.41 13.40
C ALA A 198 -30.71 -1.80 14.83
N VAL A 199 -31.43 -2.76 15.42
CA VAL A 199 -31.25 -3.18 16.81
C VAL A 199 -30.96 -4.67 16.94
N CYS A 200 -30.22 -5.05 17.99
CA CYS A 200 -29.97 -6.45 18.31
C CYS A 200 -31.21 -7.11 18.97
N PRO A 201 -31.27 -8.44 19.07
CA PRO A 201 -32.38 -9.15 19.71
C PRO A 201 -32.62 -8.72 21.16
N GLU A 202 -31.56 -8.44 21.92
CA GLU A 202 -31.67 -7.98 23.32
C GLU A 202 -32.30 -6.59 23.44
N CYS A 203 -31.98 -5.67 22.51
CA CYS A 203 -32.55 -4.31 22.51
C CYS A 203 -33.94 -4.24 21.89
N ARG A 204 -34.42 -5.31 21.25
CA ARG A 204 -35.76 -5.38 20.68
C ARG A 204 -36.82 -5.71 21.71
N GLU A 205 -36.46 -6.43 22.78
CA GLU A 205 -37.39 -6.92 23.81
C GLU A 205 -37.57 -5.96 24.99
N VAL A 206 -36.91 -4.80 24.96
CA VAL A 206 -36.97 -3.73 25.97
C VAL A 206 -37.85 -2.58 25.49
#